data_AF-A0AAN4YVN4-F1
#
_entry.id   AF-A0AAN4YVN4-F1
#
_cell.length_a   1.000
_cell.length_b   1.000
_cell.length_c   1.000
_cell.angle_alpha   90.00
_cell.angle_beta   90.00
_cell.angle_gamma   90.00
#
_symmetry.space_group_name_H-M   'P 1'
#
loop_
_entity.id
_entity.type
_entity.pdbx_description
1 polymer ?
#
loop_
_entity_poly.entity_id
_entity_poly.type
_entity_poly.pdbx_seq_one_letter_code
_entity_poly.pdbx_strand_id
1 'polypeptide(L)'
;MIRTLVTETYGGKVDDIGDFQQLESLVNSFFTPVAFEDDYKLVSGVENDECLTLPGTTGIRDFVEWVNRLPEREPPTYLGLPANAEKLLLVGHGNKVISDLSRVTTLLDEGEQLMVDA
;
A
#
# COMPACT_ATOMS: atom_id res chain seq x y z
N MET A 1 -15.31 -3.59 21.66
CA MET A 1 -16.12 -4.56 20.91
C MET A 1 -15.84 -4.50 19.41
N ILE A 2 -16.04 -3.35 18.74
CA ILE A 2 -15.77 -3.25 17.28
C ILE A 2 -14.32 -3.59 16.90
N ARG A 3 -13.34 -3.05 17.65
CA ARG A 3 -11.92 -3.33 17.44
C ARG A 3 -11.62 -4.83 17.47
N THR A 4 -12.05 -5.51 18.54
CA THR A 4 -11.90 -6.96 18.68
C THR A 4 -12.51 -7.73 17.51
N LEU A 5 -13.75 -7.39 17.10
CA LEU A 5 -14.39 -8.08 15.97
C LEU A 5 -13.60 -7.90 14.66
N VAL A 6 -13.10 -6.70 14.40
CA VAL A 6 -12.29 -6.43 13.21
C VAL A 6 -10.97 -7.18 13.29
N THR A 7 -10.24 -7.09 14.40
CA THR A 7 -8.98 -7.81 14.60
C THR A 7 -9.14 -9.31 14.40
N GLU A 8 -10.16 -9.94 14.99
CA GLU A 8 -10.39 -11.38 14.83
C GLU A 8 -10.81 -11.76 13.40
N THR A 9 -11.65 -10.92 12.76
CA THR A 9 -12.14 -11.19 11.39
C THR A 9 -11.01 -11.18 10.36
N TYR A 10 -10.09 -10.21 10.46
CA TYR A 10 -8.95 -10.11 9.55
C TYR A 10 -7.74 -10.93 10.02
N GLY A 11 -7.59 -11.14 11.33
CA GLY A 11 -6.48 -11.83 11.97
C GLY A 11 -6.53 -13.35 11.85
N GLY A 12 -7.68 -13.95 11.57
CA GLY A 12 -7.81 -15.41 11.46
C GLY A 12 -6.96 -16.07 10.34
N LYS A 13 -6.39 -15.28 9.42
CA LYS A 13 -5.46 -15.76 8.37
C LYS A 13 -4.00 -15.43 8.67
N VAL A 14 -3.72 -14.70 9.74
CA VAL A 14 -2.40 -14.23 10.11
C VAL A 14 -1.77 -15.26 11.04
N ASP A 15 -0.65 -15.84 10.62
CA ASP A 15 0.09 -16.86 11.35
C ASP A 15 1.38 -16.31 12.00
N ASP A 16 1.82 -15.12 11.60
CA ASP A 16 2.92 -14.40 12.24
C ASP A 16 2.45 -13.48 13.38
N ILE A 17 3.17 -13.52 14.50
CA ILE A 17 2.82 -12.74 15.69
C ILE A 17 3.06 -11.24 15.46
N GLY A 18 4.10 -10.88 14.71
CA GLY A 18 4.41 -9.49 14.37
C GLY A 18 3.35 -8.88 13.46
N ASP A 19 2.93 -9.61 12.43
CA ASP A 19 1.84 -9.19 11.54
C ASP A 19 0.51 -9.04 12.28
N PHE A 20 0.24 -9.92 13.25
CA PHE A 20 -0.97 -9.82 14.08
C PHE A 20 -0.93 -8.57 14.98
N GLN A 21 0.22 -8.27 15.58
CA GLN A 21 0.42 -7.04 16.35
C GLN A 21 0.28 -5.79 15.48
N GLN A 22 0.77 -5.84 14.24
CA GLN A 22 0.62 -4.74 13.28
C GLN A 22 -0.86 -4.52 12.89
N LEU A 23 -1.61 -5.60 12.68
CA LEU A 23 -3.06 -5.54 12.46
C LEU A 23 -3.78 -4.93 13.68
N GLU A 24 -3.46 -5.37 14.89
CA GLU A 24 -4.05 -4.82 16.11
C GLU A 24 -3.76 -3.33 16.26
N SER A 25 -2.52 -2.90 15.98
CA SER A 25 -2.12 -1.49 15.97
C SER A 25 -2.94 -0.66 14.98
N LEU A 26 -3.12 -1.17 13.76
CA LEU A 26 -3.93 -0.54 12.71
C LEU A 26 -5.40 -0.39 13.13
N VAL A 27 -6.00 -1.44 13.68
CA VAL A 27 -7.39 -1.40 14.15
C VAL A 27 -7.54 -0.39 15.31
N ASN A 28 -6.55 -0.32 16.21
CA ASN A 28 -6.56 0.61 17.32
C ASN A 28 -6.41 2.08 16.89
N SER A 29 -5.71 2.35 15.79
CA SER A 29 -5.54 3.71 15.25
C SER A 29 -6.78 4.23 14.52
N PHE A 30 -7.48 3.39 13.76
CA PHE A 30 -8.66 3.82 13.00
C PHE A 30 -9.95 3.90 13.83
N PHE A 31 -10.19 2.93 14.72
CA PHE A 31 -11.46 2.85 15.46
C PHE A 31 -11.40 3.61 16.79
N THR A 32 -11.03 4.89 16.77
CA THR A 32 -10.91 5.76 17.95
C THR A 32 -12.05 6.79 18.01
N PRO A 33 -12.53 7.19 19.20
CA PRO A 33 -13.53 8.27 19.31
C PRO A 33 -13.09 9.58 18.66
N VAL A 34 -11.78 9.85 18.66
CA VAL A 34 -11.17 11.05 18.06
C VAL A 34 -11.36 11.09 16.53
N ALA A 35 -11.63 9.94 15.90
CA ALA A 35 -11.88 9.88 14.45
C ALA A 35 -13.21 10.53 14.03
N PHE A 36 -14.08 10.88 14.99
CA PHE A 36 -15.32 11.60 14.76
C PHE A 36 -15.19 13.11 14.94
N GLU A 37 -14.02 13.60 15.36
CA GLU A 37 -13.74 15.03 15.43
C GLU A 37 -13.51 15.59 14.02
N ASP A 38 -13.79 16.88 13.85
CA ASP A 38 -13.53 17.58 12.59
C ASP A 38 -12.03 17.54 12.23
N ASP A 39 -11.73 17.52 10.93
CA ASP A 39 -10.37 17.51 10.37
C ASP A 39 -9.48 16.34 10.86
N TYR A 40 -10.08 15.22 11.25
CA TYR A 40 -9.32 14.03 11.64
C TYR A 40 -8.43 13.54 10.49
N LYS A 41 -7.12 13.46 10.76
CA LYS A 41 -6.10 12.94 9.85
C LYS A 41 -5.99 11.42 10.00
N LEU A 42 -6.32 10.67 8.96
CA LEU A 42 -6.20 9.20 8.93
C LEU A 42 -4.75 8.74 9.10
N VAL A 43 -3.80 9.54 8.60
CA VAL A 43 -2.38 9.26 8.64
C VAL A 43 -1.67 10.48 9.19
N SER A 44 -0.88 10.28 10.25
CA SER A 44 -0.06 11.32 10.89
C SER A 44 1.42 11.15 10.50
N GLY A 45 2.16 12.25 10.40
CA GLY A 45 3.61 12.21 10.19
C GLY A 45 4.09 12.33 8.73
N VAL A 46 3.24 12.78 7.80
CA VAL A 46 3.70 13.17 6.46
C VAL A 46 4.24 14.60 6.54
N GLU A 47 5.54 14.80 6.25
CA GLU A 47 6.23 16.10 6.37
C GLU A 47 5.69 17.19 5.43
N ASN A 48 4.91 16.81 4.41
CA ASN A 48 4.18 17.73 3.55
C ASN A 48 2.69 17.60 3.87
N ASP A 49 2.03 18.73 4.06
CA ASP A 49 0.65 18.96 4.55
C ASP A 49 -0.49 18.23 3.80
N GLU A 50 -0.21 17.28 2.91
CA GLU A 50 -1.18 16.37 2.28
C GLU A 50 -1.52 15.21 3.21
N CYS A 51 -1.93 15.52 4.44
CA CYS A 51 -2.50 14.52 5.32
C CYS A 51 -3.92 14.17 4.83
N LEU A 52 -4.20 12.86 4.73
CA LEU A 52 -5.50 12.35 4.34
C LEU A 52 -6.54 12.66 5.44
N THR A 53 -7.28 13.76 5.29
CA THR A 53 -8.32 14.19 6.24
C THR A 53 -9.67 13.62 5.87
N LEU A 54 -10.41 13.10 6.85
CA LEU A 54 -11.78 12.64 6.64
C LEU A 54 -12.74 13.80 6.32
N PRO A 55 -13.75 13.58 5.48
CA PRO A 55 -14.79 14.58 5.26
C PRO A 55 -15.68 14.70 6.51
N GLY A 56 -15.91 15.92 7.01
CA GLY A 56 -16.79 16.22 8.16
C GLY A 56 -18.30 16.09 7.85
N THR A 57 -18.65 15.36 6.80
CA THR A 57 -20.02 15.18 6.31
C THR A 57 -20.54 13.79 6.63
N THR A 58 -21.86 13.62 6.70
CA THR A 58 -22.48 12.31 6.96
C THR A 58 -23.09 11.66 5.71
N GLY A 59 -23.06 12.34 4.57
CA GLY A 59 -23.66 11.86 3.32
C GLY A 59 -22.75 10.92 2.54
N ILE A 60 -23.29 9.77 2.11
CA ILE A 60 -22.53 8.81 1.29
C ILE A 60 -21.98 9.42 -0.01
N ARG A 61 -22.69 10.39 -0.58
CA ARG A 61 -22.26 11.09 -1.80
C ARG A 61 -20.97 11.87 -1.57
N ASP A 62 -20.87 12.52 -0.42
CA ASP A 62 -19.71 13.33 -0.03
C ASP A 62 -18.48 12.44 0.18
N PHE A 63 -18.66 11.25 0.80
CA PHE A 63 -17.60 10.25 0.91
C PHE A 63 -17.14 9.74 -0.47
N VAL A 64 -18.08 9.44 -1.39
CA VAL A 64 -17.74 9.00 -2.75
C VAL A 64 -16.97 10.09 -3.49
N GLU A 65 -17.41 11.34 -3.38
CA GLU A 65 -16.71 12.47 -3.99
C GLU A 65 -15.30 12.66 -3.39
N TRP A 66 -15.16 12.53 -2.07
CA TRP A 66 -13.87 12.57 -1.38
C TRP A 66 -12.91 11.49 -1.89
N VAL A 67 -13.37 10.23 -2.02
CA VAL A 67 -12.56 9.15 -2.60
C VAL A 67 -12.15 9.47 -4.04
N ASN A 68 -13.06 10.00 -4.85
CA ASN A 68 -12.78 10.32 -6.25
C ASN A 68 -11.80 11.49 -6.43
N ARG A 69 -11.56 12.29 -5.38
CA ARG A 69 -10.58 13.40 -5.39
C ARG A 69 -9.18 12.96 -4.98
N LEU A 70 -9.01 11.71 -4.54
CA LEU A 70 -7.69 11.18 -4.19
C LEU A 70 -6.77 11.19 -5.42
N PRO A 71 -5.46 11.42 -5.23
CA PRO A 71 -4.51 11.43 -6.33
C PRO A 71 -4.41 10.04 -6.98
N GLU A 72 -4.11 10.00 -8.28
CA GLU A 72 -3.89 8.75 -9.01
C GLU A 72 -2.70 7.94 -8.45
N ARG A 73 -1.71 8.65 -7.88
CA ARG A 73 -0.56 8.05 -7.20
C ARG A 73 -0.62 8.34 -5.71
N GLU A 74 -0.87 7.29 -4.94
CA GLU A 74 -0.90 7.34 -3.49
C GLU A 74 0.51 7.09 -2.91
N PRO A 75 0.99 7.94 -1.98
CA PRO A 75 2.31 7.76 -1.40
C PRO A 75 2.32 6.58 -0.41
N PRO A 76 3.45 5.87 -0.23
CA PRO A 76 3.58 4.77 0.73
C PRO A 76 3.32 5.21 2.17
N THR A 77 3.44 6.52 2.45
CA THR A 77 3.09 7.11 3.74
C THR A 77 1.63 6.89 4.11
N TYR A 78 0.71 6.74 3.14
CA TYR A 78 -0.70 6.38 3.42
C TYR A 78 -0.84 5.04 4.15
N LEU A 79 0.14 4.15 3.99
CA LEU A 79 0.21 2.85 4.66
C LEU A 79 0.98 2.91 6.00
N GLY A 80 1.39 4.11 6.44
CA GLY A 80 2.29 4.29 7.58
C GLY A 80 3.74 3.89 7.29
N LEU A 81 4.09 3.66 6.02
CA LEU A 81 5.44 3.31 5.60
C LEU A 81 6.27 4.58 5.34
N PRO A 82 7.60 4.52 5.50
CA PRO A 82 8.45 5.67 5.20
C PRO A 82 8.42 6.00 3.71
N ALA A 83 8.58 7.28 3.36
CA ALA A 83 8.51 7.76 1.97
C ALA A 83 9.49 7.05 1.01
N ASN A 84 10.60 6.52 1.53
CA ASN A 84 11.58 5.76 0.75
C ASN A 84 11.15 4.31 0.44
N ALA A 85 10.04 3.80 0.97
CA ALA A 85 9.56 2.45 0.70
C ALA A 85 9.24 2.23 -0.80
N GLU A 86 8.70 3.26 -1.47
CA GLU A 86 8.47 3.21 -2.92
C GLU A 86 9.76 3.05 -3.71
N LYS A 87 10.86 3.67 -3.26
CA LYS A 87 12.18 3.52 -3.88
C LYS A 87 12.65 2.06 -3.84
N LEU A 88 12.41 1.34 -2.73
CA LEU A 88 12.76 -0.08 -2.62
C LEU A 88 11.96 -0.93 -3.61
N LEU A 89 10.67 -0.65 -3.76
CA LEU A 89 9.81 -1.31 -4.72
C LEU A 89 10.28 -1.07 -6.17
N LEU A 90 10.63 0.17 -6.52
CA LEU A 90 11.16 0.53 -7.84
C LEU A 90 12.50 -0.17 -8.15
N VAL A 91 13.40 -0.27 -7.17
CA VAL A 91 14.66 -1.03 -7.32
C VAL A 91 14.38 -2.50 -7.59
N GLY A 92 13.43 -3.11 -6.87
CA GLY A 92 12.99 -4.48 -7.11
C GLY A 92 12.44 -4.69 -8.52
N HIS A 93 11.60 -3.78 -9.01
CA HIS A 93 11.11 -3.82 -10.38
C HIS A 93 12.22 -3.65 -11.42
N GLY A 94 13.15 -2.72 -11.20
CA GLY A 94 14.29 -2.51 -12.10
C GLY A 94 15.15 -3.77 -12.24
N ASN A 95 15.47 -4.42 -11.12
CA ASN A 95 16.22 -5.67 -11.12
C ASN A 95 15.47 -6.79 -11.87
N LYS A 96 14.15 -6.89 -11.69
CA LYS A 96 13.31 -7.85 -12.40
C LYS A 96 13.31 -7.61 -13.91
N VAL A 97 13.14 -6.36 -14.34
CA VAL A 97 13.16 -5.98 -15.77
C VAL A 97 14.49 -6.33 -16.42
N ILE A 98 15.62 -6.01 -15.76
CA ILE A 98 16.96 -6.33 -16.25
C ILE A 98 17.14 -7.84 -16.37
N SER A 99 16.71 -8.61 -15.36
CA SER A 99 16.79 -10.07 -15.37
C SER A 99 15.93 -10.68 -16.48
N ASP A 100 14.70 -10.19 -16.67
CA ASP A 100 13.80 -10.67 -17.71
C ASP A 100 14.35 -10.35 -19.11
N LEU A 101 14.92 -9.15 -19.30
CA LEU A 101 15.57 -8.76 -20.55
C LEU A 101 16.78 -9.65 -20.85
N SER A 102 17.64 -9.91 -19.86
CA SER A 102 18.80 -10.80 -20.03
C SER A 102 18.36 -12.21 -20.44
N ARG A 103 17.28 -12.73 -19.87
CA ARG A 103 16.76 -14.05 -20.26
C ARG A 103 16.26 -14.04 -21.71
N VAL A 104 15.56 -13.00 -22.12
CA VAL A 104 15.08 -12.87 -23.51
C VAL A 104 16.25 -12.80 -24.47
N THR A 105 17.30 -12.02 -24.19
CA THR A 105 18.47 -11.93 -25.07
C THR A 105 19.21 -13.26 -25.17
N THR A 106 19.40 -13.98 -24.06
CA THR A 106 20.05 -15.30 -24.09
C THR A 106 19.27 -16.31 -24.92
N LEU A 107 17.94 -16.35 -24.79
CA LEU A 107 17.10 -17.24 -25.60
C LEU A 107 17.13 -16.89 -27.10
N LEU A 108 17.26 -15.60 -27.44
CA LEU A 108 17.42 -15.17 -28.82
C LEU A 108 18.78 -15.61 -29.39
N ASP A 109 19.86 -15.42 -28.63
CA ASP A 109 21.21 -15.85 -29.03
C ASP A 109 21.28 -17.38 -29.24
N GLU A 110 20.68 -18.16 -28.33
CA GLU A 110 20.54 -19.62 -28.47
C GLU A 110 19.74 -20.01 -29.73
N GLY A 111 18.66 -19.29 -30.01
CA GLY A 111 17.84 -19.50 -31.21
C GLY A 111 18.60 -19.20 -32.50
N GLU A 112 19.40 -18.13 -32.54
CA GLU A 112 20.25 -17.77 -33.68
C GLU A 112 21.32 -18.82 -33.94
N GLN A 113 21.99 -19.34 -32.90
CA GLN A 113 22.99 -20.39 -33.04
C GLN A 113 22.41 -21.68 -33.65
N LEU A 114 21.23 -22.10 -33.20
CA LEU A 114 20.55 -23.28 -33.74
C LEU A 114 20.17 -23.14 -35.22
N MET A 115 19.91 -21.91 -35.70
CA MET A 115 19.62 -21.66 -37.11
C MET A 115 20.87 -21.65 -37.99
N VAL A 116 22.05 -21.36 -37.43
CA VAL A 116 23.33 -21.38 -38.16
C VAL A 116 23.87 -22.82 -38.30
N ASP A 117 23.55 -23.70 -37.34
CA ASP A 117 24.02 -25.09 -37.31
C ASP A 117 23.14 -26.08 -38.10
N ALA A 118 22.03 -25.62 -38.71
CA ALA A 118 21.07 -26.42 -39.50
C ALA A 118 21.25 -26.22 -41.02
#